data_AF-A0A9Q1AHL4-F1
#
_entry.id   AF-A0A9Q1AHL4-F1
#
_cell.length_a   1.000
_cell.length_b   1.000
_cell.length_c   1.000
_cell.angle_alpha   90.00
_cell.angle_beta   90.00
_cell.angle_gamma   90.00
#
_symmetry.space_group_name_H-M   'P 1'
#
loop_
_entity.id
_entity.type
_entity.pdbx_description
1 polymer ?
#
loop_
_entity_poly.entity_id
_entity_poly.type
_entity_poly.pdbx_seq_one_letter_code
_entity_poly.pdbx_strand_id
1 'polypeptide(L)'
;MRAFRDHFKHFLGDTIVEIQVGMGPAGELRYPSYPEQNGTWRFPGIGAFQCYDKYMLSSLKAAAEAAGKPEWGSTGPTDAGEYNNWPEDTQFFRKEGGGWTSPYGEFFLTWYSQMLLDHGIHWHYGTRSHAPELTAGYYNTRFRDGYLPIARMLARHGAIFNFTCIEMRDHEQPQDALCAPEKLVRQVALATREADVPLAGENALPRYDGYAHEQILQASSLNIDESSDDKEMCAFTYLRMNPNLFQPDNWRRFVAFVKKMKEGKSADRCWEQVEREAEHFVQASQPLVQEAAGALMH
;
A
#
# COMPACT_ATOMS: atom_id res chain seq x y z
N MET A 1 9.17 -17.09 13.45
CA MET A 1 8.99 -16.07 14.52
C MET A 1 9.46 -16.52 15.91
N ARG A 2 9.16 -17.73 16.41
CA ARG A 2 9.63 -18.17 17.76
C ARG A 2 11.15 -18.07 17.96
N ALA A 3 11.94 -18.60 17.01
CA ALA A 3 13.41 -18.51 17.07
C ALA A 3 13.92 -17.05 17.09
N PHE A 4 13.32 -16.16 16.30
CA PHE A 4 13.64 -14.72 16.32
C PHE A 4 13.37 -14.11 17.70
N ARG A 5 12.16 -14.35 18.25
CA ARG A 5 11.78 -13.89 19.59
C ARG A 5 12.76 -14.38 20.66
N ASP A 6 13.11 -15.66 20.62
CA ASP A 6 13.96 -16.27 21.65
C ASP A 6 15.41 -15.77 21.57
N HIS A 7 15.93 -15.60 20.35
CA HIS A 7 17.29 -15.10 20.11
C HIS A 7 17.42 -13.60 20.43
N PHE A 8 16.50 -12.76 19.95
CA PHE A 8 16.53 -11.31 20.11
C PHE A 8 15.72 -10.82 21.31
N LYS A 9 15.36 -11.71 22.26
CA LYS A 9 14.53 -11.39 23.42
C LYS A 9 14.98 -10.15 24.18
N HIS A 10 16.29 -9.95 24.27
CA HIS A 10 16.91 -8.84 25.00
C HIS A 10 16.81 -7.49 24.29
N PHE A 11 16.44 -7.46 23.01
CA PHE A 11 16.18 -6.24 22.25
C PHE A 11 14.67 -5.89 22.16
N LEU A 12 13.78 -6.84 22.46
CA LEU A 12 12.34 -6.64 22.36
C LEU A 12 11.84 -5.62 23.39
N GLY A 13 11.08 -4.63 22.93
CA GLY A 13 10.48 -3.58 23.77
C GLY A 13 11.35 -2.33 23.97
N ASP A 14 12.55 -2.30 23.39
CA ASP A 14 13.45 -1.13 23.39
C ASP A 14 14.03 -0.89 21.99
N THR A 15 14.98 -1.73 21.56
CA THR A 15 15.56 -1.62 20.21
C THR A 15 14.61 -2.13 19.13
N ILE A 16 13.89 -3.23 19.40
CA ILE A 16 12.88 -3.80 18.50
C ILE A 16 11.52 -3.46 19.10
N VAL A 17 10.88 -2.43 18.54
CA VAL A 17 9.56 -1.92 18.96
C VAL A 17 8.42 -2.36 18.05
N GLU A 18 8.74 -2.84 16.85
CA GLU A 18 7.76 -3.25 15.84
C GLU A 18 8.23 -4.51 15.10
N ILE A 19 7.27 -5.36 14.70
CA ILE A 19 7.51 -6.52 13.84
C ILE A 19 6.52 -6.45 12.67
N GLN A 20 7.03 -6.14 11.47
CA GLN A 20 6.27 -6.27 10.24
C GLN A 20 6.36 -7.72 9.73
N VAL A 21 5.23 -8.41 9.67
CA VAL A 21 5.17 -9.80 9.22
C VAL A 21 4.98 -9.83 7.72
N GLY A 22 5.97 -10.36 7.00
CA GLY A 22 5.87 -10.52 5.55
C GLY A 22 4.85 -11.59 5.15
N MET A 23 3.87 -11.23 4.33
CA MET A 23 2.75 -12.12 3.98
C MET A 23 2.63 -12.45 2.48
N GLY A 24 3.61 -12.05 1.68
CA GLY A 24 3.66 -12.31 0.24
C GLY A 24 4.85 -11.62 -0.45
N PRO A 25 4.79 -11.40 -1.78
CA PRO A 25 5.86 -10.76 -2.55
C PRO A 25 6.21 -9.38 -1.99
N ALA A 26 7.50 -9.06 -1.92
CA ALA A 26 8.00 -7.85 -1.27
C ALA A 26 7.63 -7.69 0.23
N GLY A 27 7.16 -8.76 0.88
CA GLY A 27 6.65 -8.71 2.26
C GLY A 27 5.17 -8.32 2.35
N GLU A 28 4.54 -8.00 1.22
CA GLU A 28 3.17 -7.51 1.16
C GLU A 28 2.16 -8.67 1.12
N LEU A 29 1.03 -8.55 1.83
CA LEU A 29 -0.11 -9.45 1.77
C LEU A 29 -0.91 -9.38 0.44
N ARG A 30 -0.22 -9.70 -0.66
CA ARG A 30 -0.81 -9.71 -1.99
C ARG A 30 -0.41 -10.92 -2.83
N TYR A 31 -1.12 -11.12 -3.93
CA TYR A 31 -0.66 -12.03 -4.97
C TYR A 31 0.43 -11.38 -5.84
N PRO A 32 1.34 -12.17 -6.43
CA PRO A 32 2.35 -11.68 -7.38
C PRO A 32 1.73 -11.37 -8.77
N SER A 33 0.71 -10.52 -8.83
CA SER A 33 -0.07 -10.27 -10.06
C SER A 33 0.63 -9.40 -11.10
N TYR A 34 1.70 -8.69 -10.73
CA TYR A 34 2.49 -7.80 -11.59
C TYR A 34 4.00 -8.10 -11.50
N PRO A 35 4.46 -9.27 -11.99
CA PRO A 35 5.88 -9.60 -11.98
C PRO A 35 6.64 -8.76 -13.02
N GLU A 36 7.43 -7.78 -12.57
CA GLU A 36 8.29 -6.97 -13.46
C GLU A 36 9.48 -7.74 -14.03
N GLN A 37 9.87 -8.84 -13.37
CA GLN A 37 11.00 -9.66 -13.79
C GLN A 37 10.83 -10.14 -15.24
N ASN A 38 11.89 -9.99 -16.04
CA ASN A 38 11.94 -10.40 -17.44
C ASN A 38 10.92 -9.72 -18.38
N GLY A 39 10.29 -8.63 -17.93
CA GLY A 39 9.34 -7.87 -18.73
C GLY A 39 7.99 -8.55 -18.95
N THR A 40 7.64 -9.55 -18.12
CA THR A 40 6.34 -10.24 -18.15
C THR A 40 5.19 -9.25 -17.99
N TRP A 41 5.32 -8.34 -17.02
CA TRP A 41 4.39 -7.24 -16.81
C TRP A 41 5.12 -5.90 -16.94
N ARG A 42 4.39 -4.89 -17.43
CA ARG A 42 4.82 -3.48 -17.46
C ARG A 42 3.67 -2.60 -17.03
N PHE A 43 3.98 -1.62 -16.20
CA PHE A 43 3.02 -0.58 -15.85
C PHE A 43 2.46 0.11 -17.11
N PRO A 44 1.14 0.35 -17.24
CA PRO A 44 0.06 0.11 -16.27
C PRO A 44 -0.80 -1.14 -16.58
N GLY A 45 -0.23 -2.28 -16.98
CA GLY A 45 -0.99 -3.49 -17.29
C GLY A 45 -1.90 -3.98 -16.15
N ILE A 46 -3.01 -4.66 -16.48
CA ILE A 46 -3.97 -5.20 -15.49
C ILE A 46 -3.42 -6.31 -14.58
N GLY A 47 -2.30 -6.94 -14.95
CA GLY A 47 -1.76 -8.09 -14.25
C GLY A 47 -2.53 -9.39 -14.55
N ALA A 48 -2.36 -10.42 -13.72
CA ALA A 48 -3.08 -11.69 -13.88
C ALA A 48 -3.41 -12.33 -12.52
N PHE A 49 -4.52 -13.07 -12.45
CA PHE A 49 -4.88 -13.89 -11.28
C PHE A 49 -3.82 -14.97 -11.01
N GLN A 50 -3.44 -15.18 -9.75
CA GLN A 50 -2.35 -16.08 -9.35
C GLN A 50 -2.85 -17.27 -8.52
N CYS A 51 -3.94 -17.91 -8.98
CA CYS A 51 -4.65 -18.96 -8.24
C CYS A 51 -4.67 -20.33 -8.95
N TYR A 52 -3.74 -20.58 -9.87
CA TYR A 52 -3.75 -21.76 -10.73
C TYR A 52 -2.92 -22.94 -10.21
N ASP A 53 -2.33 -22.84 -9.02
CA ASP A 53 -1.71 -23.99 -8.38
C ASP A 53 -2.77 -25.00 -7.88
N LYS A 54 -2.34 -26.24 -7.70
CA LYS A 54 -3.24 -27.35 -7.36
C LYS A 54 -4.03 -27.15 -6.05
N TYR A 55 -3.49 -26.40 -5.08
CA TYR A 55 -4.15 -26.17 -3.79
C TYR A 55 -5.22 -25.09 -3.91
N MET A 56 -4.91 -23.99 -4.59
CA MET A 56 -5.87 -22.93 -4.88
C MET A 56 -7.02 -23.44 -5.75
N LEU A 57 -6.74 -24.22 -6.79
CA LEU A 57 -7.78 -24.85 -7.62
C LEU A 57 -8.66 -25.82 -6.82
N SER A 58 -8.08 -26.59 -5.89
CA SER A 58 -8.85 -27.45 -5.00
C SER A 58 -9.75 -26.65 -4.04
N SER A 59 -9.26 -25.52 -3.52
CA SER A 59 -10.02 -24.60 -2.66
C SER A 59 -11.19 -23.97 -3.43
N LEU A 60 -10.92 -23.48 -4.64
CA LEU A 60 -11.94 -22.91 -5.54
C LEU A 60 -13.04 -23.93 -5.84
N LYS A 61 -12.65 -25.17 -6.17
CA LYS A 61 -13.59 -26.26 -6.42
C LYS A 61 -14.51 -26.53 -5.23
N ALA A 62 -13.95 -26.63 -4.03
CA ALA A 62 -14.72 -26.85 -2.81
C ALA A 62 -15.68 -25.67 -2.52
N ALA A 63 -15.23 -24.42 -2.72
CA ALA A 63 -16.06 -23.24 -2.56
C ALA A 63 -17.23 -23.22 -3.56
N ALA A 64 -16.99 -23.64 -4.80
CA ALA A 64 -18.00 -23.71 -5.85
C ALA A 64 -19.04 -24.81 -5.58
N GLU A 65 -18.61 -25.97 -5.09
CA GLU A 65 -19.51 -27.05 -4.62
C GLU A 65 -20.39 -26.57 -3.46
N ALA A 66 -19.80 -25.88 -2.47
CA ALA A 66 -20.54 -25.31 -1.34
C ALA A 66 -21.55 -24.22 -1.75
N ALA A 67 -21.25 -23.48 -2.81
CA ALA A 67 -22.17 -22.49 -3.41
C ALA A 67 -23.26 -23.13 -4.28
N GLY A 68 -23.28 -24.47 -4.45
CA GLY A 68 -24.21 -25.17 -5.31
C GLY A 68 -23.98 -24.93 -6.81
N LYS A 69 -22.76 -24.52 -7.18
CA LYS A 69 -22.33 -24.14 -8.54
C LYS A 69 -21.02 -24.83 -8.91
N PRO A 70 -20.95 -26.18 -8.91
CA PRO A 70 -19.69 -26.91 -9.12
C PRO A 70 -18.95 -26.54 -10.41
N GLU A 71 -19.67 -26.08 -11.44
CA GLU A 71 -19.11 -25.62 -12.71
C GLU A 71 -18.19 -24.39 -12.56
N TRP A 72 -18.44 -23.54 -11.57
CA TRP A 72 -17.61 -22.36 -11.25
C TRP A 72 -16.26 -22.72 -10.64
N GLY A 73 -16.09 -23.98 -10.20
CA GLY A 73 -14.91 -24.46 -9.50
C GLY A 73 -13.80 -25.01 -10.40
N SER A 74 -14.02 -25.02 -11.72
CA SER A 74 -13.15 -25.76 -12.66
C SER A 74 -11.80 -25.07 -12.91
N THR A 75 -11.78 -23.74 -12.97
CA THR A 75 -10.59 -22.89 -13.14
C THR A 75 -10.95 -21.45 -12.80
N GLY A 76 -9.96 -20.56 -12.67
CA GLY A 76 -10.18 -19.11 -12.62
C GLY A 76 -10.71 -18.55 -13.95
N PRO A 77 -11.13 -17.27 -14.00
CA PRO A 77 -11.68 -16.64 -15.19
C PRO A 77 -10.74 -16.74 -16.40
N THR A 78 -11.20 -17.41 -17.46
CA THR A 78 -10.43 -17.64 -18.70
C THR A 78 -10.51 -16.46 -19.67
N ASP A 79 -11.33 -15.47 -19.36
CA ASP A 79 -11.65 -14.30 -20.18
C ASP A 79 -11.07 -12.99 -19.59
N ALA A 80 -10.16 -13.14 -18.61
CA ALA A 80 -9.46 -12.06 -17.91
C ALA A 80 -8.32 -11.40 -18.70
N GLY A 81 -7.94 -11.96 -19.85
CA GLY A 81 -6.82 -11.45 -20.64
C GLY A 81 -5.45 -11.76 -20.03
N GLU A 82 -4.44 -11.01 -20.46
CA GLU A 82 -3.03 -11.17 -20.13
C GLU A 82 -2.48 -9.96 -19.35
N TYR A 83 -1.30 -10.13 -18.76
CA TYR A 83 -0.64 -9.15 -17.87
C TYR A 83 -0.70 -7.69 -18.34
N ASN A 84 -0.48 -7.43 -19.63
CA ASN A 84 -0.29 -6.08 -20.18
C ASN A 84 -1.53 -5.53 -20.91
N ASN A 85 -2.67 -6.23 -20.85
CA ASN A 85 -3.90 -5.70 -21.42
C ASN A 85 -4.41 -4.49 -20.63
N TRP A 86 -5.22 -3.67 -21.29
CA TRP A 86 -6.07 -2.68 -20.63
C TRP A 86 -7.39 -3.33 -20.20
N PRO A 87 -8.08 -2.82 -19.16
CA PRO A 87 -9.35 -3.40 -18.72
C PRO A 87 -10.37 -3.56 -19.85
N GLU A 88 -10.50 -2.57 -20.73
CA GLU A 88 -11.45 -2.58 -21.86
C GLU A 88 -11.10 -3.60 -22.96
N ASP A 89 -9.85 -4.09 -23.01
CA ASP A 89 -9.43 -5.11 -23.99
C ASP A 89 -9.92 -6.52 -23.60
N THR A 90 -10.46 -6.68 -22.39
CA THR A 90 -10.80 -7.99 -21.81
C THR A 90 -12.30 -8.16 -21.63
N GLN A 91 -12.81 -9.37 -21.84
CA GLN A 91 -14.23 -9.63 -21.60
C GLN A 91 -14.55 -9.64 -20.10
N PHE A 92 -13.59 -10.06 -19.27
CA PHE A 92 -13.80 -10.11 -17.83
C PHE A 92 -13.80 -8.72 -17.19
N PHE A 93 -12.88 -7.79 -17.53
CA PHE A 93 -12.69 -6.52 -16.80
C PHE A 93 -13.31 -5.28 -17.45
N ARG A 94 -13.78 -5.36 -18.71
CA ARG A 94 -14.38 -4.22 -19.41
C ARG A 94 -15.54 -3.61 -18.63
N LYS A 95 -15.79 -2.32 -18.87
CA LYS A 95 -16.77 -1.54 -18.11
C LYS A 95 -18.21 -2.02 -18.31
N GLU A 96 -18.61 -2.26 -19.55
CA GLU A 96 -19.98 -2.64 -19.91
C GLU A 96 -20.05 -4.14 -20.22
N GLY A 97 -20.88 -4.87 -19.47
CA GLY A 97 -21.03 -6.32 -19.64
C GLY A 97 -19.76 -7.12 -19.31
N GLY A 98 -18.93 -6.61 -18.40
CA GLY A 98 -17.72 -7.29 -17.93
C GLY A 98 -18.05 -8.48 -17.02
N GLY A 99 -17.36 -9.60 -17.23
CA GLY A 99 -17.49 -10.81 -16.41
C GLY A 99 -17.34 -10.57 -14.90
N TRP A 100 -16.57 -9.55 -14.49
CA TRP A 100 -16.38 -9.11 -13.10
C TRP A 100 -17.68 -8.72 -12.37
N THR A 101 -18.73 -8.34 -13.11
CA THR A 101 -20.08 -8.02 -12.56
C THR A 101 -21.07 -9.19 -12.61
N SER A 102 -20.68 -10.31 -13.21
CA SER A 102 -21.55 -11.49 -13.31
C SER A 102 -21.64 -12.24 -11.97
N PRO A 103 -22.66 -13.10 -11.75
CA PRO A 103 -22.72 -13.95 -10.56
C PRO A 103 -21.47 -14.82 -10.35
N TYR A 104 -20.88 -15.31 -11.45
CA TYR A 104 -19.61 -16.03 -11.39
C TYR A 104 -18.45 -15.12 -10.98
N GLY A 105 -18.36 -13.92 -11.56
CA GLY A 105 -17.36 -12.92 -11.20
C GLY A 105 -17.41 -12.54 -9.73
N GLU A 106 -18.60 -12.28 -9.19
CA GLU A 106 -18.81 -11.96 -7.77
C GLU A 106 -18.38 -13.12 -6.86
N PHE A 107 -18.74 -14.35 -7.22
CA PHE A 107 -18.31 -15.55 -6.52
C PHE A 107 -16.78 -15.68 -6.53
N PHE A 108 -16.16 -15.65 -7.71
CA PHE A 108 -14.73 -15.87 -7.87
C PHE A 108 -13.91 -14.80 -7.15
N LEU A 109 -14.27 -13.52 -7.33
CA LEU A 109 -13.57 -12.40 -6.68
C LEU A 109 -13.73 -12.42 -5.16
N THR A 110 -14.90 -12.83 -4.65
CA THR A 110 -15.11 -13.03 -3.20
C THR A 110 -14.22 -14.12 -2.66
N TRP A 111 -14.17 -15.28 -3.32
CA TRP A 111 -13.29 -16.38 -2.94
C TRP A 111 -11.80 -15.97 -3.00
N TYR A 112 -11.36 -15.40 -4.12
CA TYR A 112 -9.96 -15.09 -4.36
C TYR A 112 -9.43 -14.04 -3.37
N SER A 113 -10.23 -13.03 -3.05
CA SER A 113 -9.85 -11.99 -2.08
C SER A 113 -9.83 -12.49 -0.64
N GLN A 114 -10.76 -13.35 -0.25
CA GLN A 114 -10.77 -13.95 1.10
C GLN A 114 -9.53 -14.78 1.40
N MET A 115 -8.81 -15.21 0.37
CA MET A 115 -7.55 -15.95 0.54
C MET A 115 -6.34 -15.07 0.85
N LEU A 116 -6.48 -13.73 0.90
CA LEU A 116 -5.34 -12.82 0.86
C LEU A 116 -5.40 -11.68 1.90
N LEU A 117 -6.01 -10.54 1.56
CA LEU A 117 -6.28 -9.38 2.40
C LEU A 117 -5.09 -8.65 3.10
N ASP A 118 -4.23 -7.89 2.38
CA ASP A 118 -3.86 -6.44 2.58
C ASP A 118 -2.83 -5.81 1.59
N HIS A 119 -2.94 -4.48 1.30
CA HIS A 119 -2.03 -3.51 0.59
C HIS A 119 -2.55 -2.74 -0.64
N GLY A 120 -1.84 -1.70 -1.07
CA GLY A 120 -2.31 -0.65 -2.00
C GLY A 120 -1.90 -0.82 -3.45
N ILE A 121 -2.88 -0.69 -4.35
CA ILE A 121 -2.68 -0.68 -5.80
C ILE A 121 -3.47 0.48 -6.40
N HIS A 122 -2.76 1.44 -6.98
CA HIS A 122 -3.34 2.75 -7.33
C HIS A 122 -3.65 2.94 -8.83
N TRP A 123 -3.13 2.09 -9.74
CA TRP A 123 -3.43 2.19 -11.16
C TRP A 123 -4.77 1.54 -11.51
N HIS A 124 -5.46 2.08 -12.51
CA HIS A 124 -6.86 1.75 -12.85
C HIS A 124 -7.88 1.91 -11.71
N TYR A 125 -7.53 2.54 -10.58
CA TYR A 125 -8.47 2.82 -9.50
C TYR A 125 -9.63 3.73 -9.97
N GLY A 126 -9.40 4.59 -10.97
CA GLY A 126 -10.45 5.40 -11.59
C GLY A 126 -11.45 4.62 -12.46
N THR A 127 -11.19 3.34 -12.76
CA THR A 127 -12.09 2.49 -13.57
C THR A 127 -13.21 1.90 -12.71
N ARG A 128 -14.26 1.33 -13.32
CA ARG A 128 -15.34 0.68 -12.53
C ARG A 128 -14.89 -0.64 -11.89
N SER A 129 -13.99 -1.37 -12.56
CA SER A 129 -13.58 -2.71 -12.16
C SER A 129 -12.43 -2.73 -11.18
N HIS A 130 -11.59 -1.67 -11.13
CA HIS A 130 -10.40 -1.65 -10.29
C HIS A 130 -9.50 -2.89 -10.57
N ALA A 131 -9.36 -3.26 -11.85
CA ALA A 131 -8.83 -4.57 -12.26
C ALA A 131 -7.51 -5.00 -11.57
N PRO A 132 -6.51 -4.12 -11.38
CA PRO A 132 -5.29 -4.45 -10.65
C PRO A 132 -5.49 -4.80 -9.18
N GLU A 133 -6.42 -4.12 -8.49
CA GLU A 133 -6.80 -4.47 -7.12
C GLU A 133 -7.42 -5.87 -7.11
N LEU A 134 -8.31 -6.18 -8.05
CA LEU A 134 -8.94 -7.50 -8.18
C LEU A 134 -7.92 -8.62 -8.46
N THR A 135 -6.99 -8.44 -9.41
CA THR A 135 -5.98 -9.46 -9.74
C THR A 135 -4.96 -9.67 -8.64
N ALA A 136 -4.66 -8.62 -7.88
CA ALA A 136 -3.87 -8.70 -6.68
C ALA A 136 -4.62 -9.24 -5.48
N GLY A 137 -5.94 -9.41 -5.56
CA GLY A 137 -6.80 -10.04 -4.56
C GLY A 137 -7.43 -9.09 -3.54
N TYR A 138 -7.42 -7.78 -3.78
CA TYR A 138 -8.32 -6.86 -3.09
C TYR A 138 -9.62 -6.78 -3.86
N TYR A 139 -10.71 -7.30 -3.29
CA TYR A 139 -12.02 -7.15 -3.91
C TYR A 139 -12.60 -5.76 -3.61
N ASN A 140 -11.88 -4.74 -4.07
CA ASN A 140 -12.28 -3.35 -4.07
C ASN A 140 -12.92 -3.03 -5.42
N THR A 141 -14.09 -2.42 -5.40
CA THR A 141 -14.76 -1.90 -6.59
C THR A 141 -15.48 -0.61 -6.25
N ARG A 142 -16.04 0.08 -7.25
CA ARG A 142 -16.87 1.27 -7.03
C ARG A 142 -17.97 1.13 -5.96
N PHE A 143 -18.48 -0.09 -5.74
CA PHE A 143 -19.61 -0.34 -4.82
C PHE A 143 -19.27 -1.27 -3.65
N ARG A 144 -18.00 -1.65 -3.50
CA ARG A 144 -17.55 -2.57 -2.45
C ARG A 144 -16.21 -2.11 -1.92
N ASP A 145 -16.14 -1.88 -0.62
CA ASP A 145 -14.88 -1.60 0.06
C ASP A 145 -14.07 -2.89 0.25
N GLY A 146 -12.94 -2.98 -0.43
CA GLY A 146 -12.02 -4.12 -0.34
C GLY A 146 -11.11 -4.09 0.89
N TYR A 147 -10.92 -2.93 1.52
CA TYR A 147 -9.94 -2.69 2.59
C TYR A 147 -10.55 -2.82 3.99
N LEU A 148 -11.82 -2.45 4.16
CA LEU A 148 -12.53 -2.52 5.44
C LEU A 148 -12.57 -3.93 6.05
N PRO A 149 -12.85 -5.02 5.30
CA PRO A 149 -12.77 -6.38 5.85
C PRO A 149 -11.38 -6.71 6.39
N ILE A 150 -10.35 -6.12 5.79
CA ILE A 150 -8.95 -6.34 6.15
C ILE A 150 -8.59 -5.57 7.41
N ALA A 151 -8.94 -4.30 7.45
CA ALA A 151 -8.79 -3.46 8.63
C ALA A 151 -9.48 -4.10 9.84
N ARG A 152 -10.69 -4.65 9.67
CA ARG A 152 -11.39 -5.43 10.71
C ARG A 152 -10.67 -6.73 11.08
N MET A 153 -10.05 -7.40 10.12
CA MET A 153 -9.23 -8.59 10.39
C MET A 153 -8.03 -8.23 11.26
N LEU A 154 -7.27 -7.18 10.91
CA LEU A 154 -6.12 -6.70 11.67
C LEU A 154 -6.50 -6.21 13.08
N ALA A 155 -7.62 -5.49 13.20
CA ALA A 155 -8.14 -5.03 14.49
C ALA A 155 -8.34 -6.19 15.49
N ARG A 156 -8.85 -7.35 15.03
CA ARG A 156 -9.01 -8.55 15.88
C ARG A 156 -7.68 -9.11 16.43
N HIS A 157 -6.57 -8.77 15.79
CA HIS A 157 -5.23 -9.21 16.18
C HIS A 157 -4.42 -8.12 16.89
N GLY A 158 -4.99 -6.93 17.09
CA GLY A 158 -4.26 -5.77 17.63
C GLY A 158 -3.07 -5.38 16.74
N ALA A 159 -3.17 -5.64 15.44
CA ALA A 159 -2.12 -5.31 14.48
C ALA A 159 -2.23 -3.85 14.01
N ILE A 160 -1.18 -3.37 13.35
CA ILE A 160 -1.14 -2.06 12.70
C ILE A 160 -1.32 -2.29 11.20
N PHE A 161 -2.16 -1.47 10.57
CA PHE A 161 -2.32 -1.44 9.12
C PHE A 161 -1.19 -0.57 8.55
N ASN A 162 -0.22 -1.15 7.84
CA ASN A 162 0.86 -0.37 7.21
C ASN A 162 0.63 -0.26 5.70
N PHE A 163 0.55 0.98 5.19
CA PHE A 163 0.13 1.28 3.81
C PHE A 163 1.17 2.08 3.03
N THR A 164 1.30 1.81 1.73
CA THR A 164 2.30 2.44 0.85
C THR A 164 1.67 3.55 -0.01
N CYS A 165 2.45 4.18 -0.90
CA CYS A 165 2.00 5.20 -1.86
C CYS A 165 1.54 6.52 -1.21
N ILE A 166 1.91 6.74 0.05
CA ILE A 166 1.50 7.93 0.83
C ILE A 166 2.00 9.24 0.21
N GLU A 167 3.11 9.20 -0.51
CA GLU A 167 3.76 10.36 -1.11
C GLU A 167 3.22 10.75 -2.49
N MET A 168 2.43 9.88 -3.12
CA MET A 168 2.01 10.03 -4.51
C MET A 168 0.85 11.02 -4.65
N ARG A 169 0.89 11.84 -5.71
CA ARG A 169 -0.22 12.74 -6.11
C ARG A 169 -0.85 12.30 -7.42
N ASP A 170 -2.15 12.49 -7.56
CA ASP A 170 -2.91 12.04 -8.74
C ASP A 170 -2.35 12.66 -10.04
N HIS A 171 -1.95 13.94 -10.00
CA HIS A 171 -1.44 14.67 -11.17
C HIS A 171 0.00 14.29 -11.58
N GLU A 172 0.73 13.58 -10.73
CA GLU A 172 2.07 13.06 -11.06
C GLU A 172 2.00 11.72 -11.82
N GLN A 173 0.81 11.15 -11.95
CA GLN A 173 0.61 9.84 -12.56
C GLN A 173 0.26 9.93 -14.06
N PRO A 174 0.59 8.90 -14.86
CA PRO A 174 0.16 8.82 -16.26
C PRO A 174 -1.36 8.84 -16.38
N GLN A 175 -1.90 9.78 -17.17
CA GLN A 175 -3.35 10.03 -17.23
C GLN A 175 -4.13 8.91 -17.93
N ASP A 176 -3.48 8.22 -18.85
CA ASP A 176 -4.01 7.01 -19.48
C ASP A 176 -4.21 5.89 -18.44
N ALA A 177 -3.33 5.77 -17.44
CA ALA A 177 -3.39 4.75 -16.40
C ALA A 177 -4.52 4.95 -15.36
N LEU A 178 -5.24 6.08 -15.39
CA LEU A 178 -6.34 6.40 -14.47
C LEU A 178 -6.00 6.19 -13.00
N CYS A 179 -4.76 6.52 -12.63
CA CYS A 179 -4.28 6.39 -11.26
C CYS A 179 -4.99 7.36 -10.32
N ALA A 180 -5.26 6.93 -9.09
CA ALA A 180 -5.81 7.80 -8.05
C ALA A 180 -5.25 7.48 -6.65
N PRO A 181 -3.92 7.58 -6.44
CA PRO A 181 -3.30 7.31 -5.14
C PRO A 181 -3.91 8.13 -4.00
N GLU A 182 -4.29 9.39 -4.21
CA GLU A 182 -4.85 10.23 -3.14
C GLU A 182 -6.22 9.73 -2.68
N LYS A 183 -7.04 9.26 -3.63
CA LYS A 183 -8.34 8.63 -3.31
C LYS A 183 -8.17 7.29 -2.61
N LEU A 184 -7.17 6.52 -3.03
CA LEU A 184 -6.86 5.23 -2.42
C LEU A 184 -6.38 5.41 -0.96
N VAL A 185 -5.45 6.32 -0.70
CA VAL A 185 -4.99 6.65 0.66
C VAL A 185 -6.17 7.09 1.53
N ARG A 186 -7.06 7.94 0.99
CA ARG A 186 -8.28 8.36 1.70
C ARG A 186 -9.21 7.19 2.02
N GLN A 187 -9.40 6.25 1.10
CA GLN A 187 -10.23 5.07 1.33
C GLN A 187 -9.66 4.20 2.46
N VAL A 188 -8.36 3.91 2.42
CA VAL A 188 -7.71 3.10 3.45
C VAL A 188 -7.80 3.78 4.81
N ALA A 189 -7.55 5.08 4.89
CA ALA A 189 -7.69 5.84 6.12
C ALA A 189 -9.12 5.84 6.69
N LEU A 190 -10.15 5.87 5.84
CA LEU A 190 -11.54 5.72 6.28
C LEU A 190 -11.83 4.30 6.79
N ALA A 191 -11.34 3.27 6.10
CA ALA A 191 -11.51 1.88 6.47
C ALA A 191 -10.83 1.55 7.81
N THR A 192 -9.62 2.07 8.03
CA THR A 192 -8.89 1.89 9.30
C THR A 192 -9.54 2.64 10.45
N ARG A 193 -10.03 3.86 10.20
CA ARG A 193 -10.82 4.63 11.17
C ARG A 193 -12.08 3.89 11.59
N GLU A 194 -12.85 3.35 10.63
CA GLU A 194 -14.07 2.59 10.91
C GLU A 194 -13.79 1.29 11.69
N ALA A 195 -12.70 0.59 11.37
CA ALA A 195 -12.34 -0.65 12.03
C ALA A 195 -11.59 -0.47 13.37
N ASP A 196 -11.30 0.78 13.77
CA ASP A 196 -10.49 1.13 14.93
C ASP A 196 -9.10 0.45 14.93
N VAL A 197 -8.42 0.45 13.77
CA VAL A 197 -7.06 -0.07 13.61
C VAL A 197 -6.07 1.08 13.37
N PRO A 198 -4.89 1.09 14.04
CA PRO A 198 -3.87 2.09 13.76
C PRO A 198 -3.37 2.00 12.31
N LEU A 199 -3.14 3.15 11.69
CA LEU A 199 -2.59 3.26 10.34
C LEU A 199 -1.14 3.76 10.40
N ALA A 200 -0.22 3.03 9.80
CA ALA A 200 1.14 3.46 9.49
C ALA A 200 1.31 3.64 7.97
N GLY A 201 2.31 4.41 7.58
CA GLY A 201 2.53 4.78 6.17
C GLY A 201 3.96 4.56 5.69
N GLU A 202 4.12 4.33 4.39
CA GLU A 202 5.41 4.32 3.68
C GLU A 202 5.29 5.03 2.33
N ASN A 203 6.39 5.62 1.85
CA ASN A 203 6.46 6.04 0.46
C ASN A 203 6.78 4.85 -0.46
N ALA A 204 6.13 4.78 -1.61
CA ALA A 204 6.33 3.69 -2.57
C ALA A 204 7.58 3.89 -3.43
N LEU A 205 7.89 5.14 -3.80
CA LEU A 205 9.03 5.51 -4.65
C LEU A 205 10.03 6.39 -3.89
N PRO A 206 11.34 6.31 -4.18
CA PRO A 206 12.32 7.21 -3.61
C PRO A 206 12.06 8.66 -4.04
N ARG A 207 11.70 9.54 -3.09
CA ARG A 207 11.32 10.94 -3.34
C ARG A 207 11.96 11.88 -2.32
N TYR A 208 12.75 12.86 -2.76
CA TYR A 208 13.50 13.78 -1.88
C TYR A 208 13.03 15.23 -1.98
N ASP A 209 12.01 15.49 -2.78
CA ASP A 209 11.45 16.81 -3.05
C ASP A 209 10.39 17.23 -2.01
N GLY A 210 10.15 18.54 -1.93
CA GLY A 210 9.20 19.11 -0.97
C GLY A 210 7.75 18.69 -1.22
N TYR A 211 7.38 18.39 -2.48
CA TYR A 211 6.01 18.01 -2.81
C TYR A 211 5.64 16.65 -2.20
N ALA A 212 6.53 15.66 -2.32
CA ALA A 212 6.34 14.36 -1.66
C ALA A 212 6.27 14.48 -0.14
N HIS A 213 7.17 15.26 0.48
CA HIS A 213 7.15 15.48 1.93
C HIS A 213 5.88 16.18 2.41
N GLU A 214 5.39 17.18 1.67
CA GLU A 214 4.13 17.85 1.97
C GLU A 214 2.92 16.91 1.83
N GLN A 215 2.91 16.07 0.79
CA GLN A 215 1.87 15.04 0.63
C GLN A 215 1.84 14.08 1.81
N ILE A 216 3.01 13.59 2.25
CA ILE A 216 3.12 12.70 3.41
C ILE A 216 2.62 13.38 4.68
N LEU A 217 3.00 14.64 4.92
CA LEU A 217 2.53 15.41 6.07
C LEU A 217 1.00 15.61 6.05
N GLN A 218 0.43 15.85 4.87
CA GLN A 218 -1.01 15.98 4.74
C GLN A 218 -1.73 14.64 4.97
N ALA A 219 -1.22 13.56 4.39
CA ALA A 219 -1.79 12.22 4.53
C ALA A 219 -1.66 11.68 5.96
N SER A 220 -0.53 11.91 6.64
CA SER A 220 -0.29 11.47 8.01
C SER A 220 -1.24 12.09 9.02
N SER A 221 -1.77 13.26 8.67
CA SER A 221 -2.72 14.02 9.47
C SER A 221 -4.13 13.40 9.53
N LEU A 222 -4.44 12.47 8.62
CA LEU A 222 -5.75 11.79 8.41
C LEU A 222 -6.99 12.71 8.53
N ASN A 223 -6.83 14.00 8.20
CA ASN A 223 -7.92 14.99 8.22
C ASN A 223 -8.87 14.75 7.05
N ILE A 224 -9.84 13.85 7.25
CA ILE A 224 -10.78 13.45 6.21
C ILE A 224 -12.11 14.23 6.32
N ASP A 225 -12.44 14.73 7.51
CA ASP A 225 -13.60 15.59 7.81
C ASP A 225 -13.24 16.56 8.96
N GLU A 226 -13.87 17.75 9.03
CA GLU A 226 -13.66 18.76 10.10
C GLU A 226 -14.11 18.29 11.51
N SER A 227 -14.59 17.05 11.65
CA SER A 227 -15.04 16.46 12.92
C SER A 227 -13.91 15.69 13.63
N SER A 228 -13.12 16.46 14.37
CA SER A 228 -12.49 16.23 15.69
C SER A 228 -12.12 14.83 16.25
N ASP A 229 -11.87 13.80 15.46
CA ASP A 229 -11.07 12.69 15.99
C ASP A 229 -9.60 12.92 15.59
N ASP A 230 -8.77 13.28 16.58
CA ASP A 230 -7.32 13.50 16.49
C ASP A 230 -6.54 12.20 16.19
N LYS A 231 -7.02 11.37 15.27
CA LYS A 231 -6.29 10.18 14.81
C LYS A 231 -5.32 10.62 13.73
N GLU A 232 -4.04 10.58 14.04
CA GLU A 232 -2.93 10.70 13.07
C GLU A 232 -2.38 9.31 12.77
N MET A 233 -1.61 9.17 11.70
CA MET A 233 -0.84 7.94 11.46
C MET A 233 0.09 7.68 12.65
N CYS A 234 0.15 6.43 13.11
CA CYS A 234 0.95 6.07 14.28
C CYS A 234 2.45 5.99 13.97
N ALA A 235 2.82 5.78 12.71
CA ALA A 235 4.20 5.71 12.26
C ALA A 235 4.30 6.03 10.76
N PHE A 236 5.48 6.45 10.33
CA PHE A 236 5.84 6.56 8.92
C PHE A 236 7.25 6.02 8.67
N THR A 237 7.40 5.10 7.71
CA THR A 237 8.69 4.51 7.32
C THR A 237 9.13 5.10 5.98
N TYR A 238 10.22 5.86 5.99
CA TYR A 238 10.76 6.51 4.80
C TYR A 238 11.67 5.58 4.00
N LEU A 239 11.30 5.32 2.74
CA LEU A 239 11.95 4.41 1.83
C LEU A 239 12.86 5.20 0.85
N ARG A 240 14.18 5.06 0.87
CA ARG A 240 15.03 4.25 1.77
C ARG A 240 16.34 5.00 2.00
N MET A 241 16.99 4.72 3.13
CA MET A 241 18.37 5.14 3.37
C MET A 241 19.30 4.69 2.24
N ASN A 242 19.90 5.66 1.53
CA ASN A 242 20.85 5.45 0.43
C ASN A 242 21.70 6.72 0.23
N PRO A 243 22.78 6.69 -0.58
CA PRO A 243 23.65 7.85 -0.77
C PRO A 243 22.95 9.13 -1.26
N ASN A 244 21.88 9.01 -2.06
CA ASN A 244 21.14 10.18 -2.55
C ASN A 244 20.40 10.90 -1.42
N LEU A 245 19.90 10.18 -0.40
CA LEU A 245 19.28 10.80 0.79
C LEU A 245 20.27 11.73 1.52
N PHE A 246 21.55 11.33 1.53
CA PHE A 246 22.62 12.04 2.24
C PHE A 246 23.29 13.16 1.42
N GLN A 247 22.82 13.44 0.20
CA GLN A 247 23.22 14.65 -0.51
C GLN A 247 22.80 15.89 0.29
N PRO A 248 23.61 16.98 0.33
CA PRO A 248 23.39 18.10 1.23
C PRO A 248 21.96 18.70 1.19
N ASP A 249 21.41 18.90 0.00
CA ASP A 249 20.07 19.47 -0.16
C ASP A 249 18.96 18.49 0.23
N ASN A 250 19.13 17.21 -0.08
CA ASN A 250 18.16 16.17 0.26
C ASN A 250 18.13 15.93 1.77
N TRP A 251 19.29 15.88 2.41
CA TRP A 251 19.39 15.75 3.86
C TRP A 251 18.77 16.95 4.57
N ARG A 252 19.02 18.17 4.10
CA ARG A 252 18.39 19.38 4.65
C ARG A 252 16.86 19.29 4.60
N ARG A 253 16.30 18.90 3.46
CA ARG A 253 14.84 18.71 3.27
C ARG A 253 14.30 17.58 4.14
N PHE A 254 15.01 16.47 4.25
CA PHE A 254 14.63 15.33 5.07
C PHE A 254 14.60 15.67 6.56
N VAL A 255 15.62 16.36 7.08
CA VAL A 255 15.67 16.79 8.49
C VAL A 255 14.53 17.77 8.79
N ALA A 256 14.24 18.70 7.88
CA ALA A 256 13.08 19.58 8.01
C ALA A 256 11.77 18.76 8.02
N PHE A 257 11.59 17.82 7.09
CA PHE A 257 10.44 16.92 7.04
C PHE A 257 10.24 16.14 8.35
N VAL A 258 11.29 15.52 8.89
CA VAL A 258 11.23 14.77 10.16
C VAL A 258 10.83 15.67 11.32
N LYS A 259 11.35 16.90 11.36
CA LYS A 259 10.96 17.88 12.38
C LYS A 259 9.48 18.27 12.25
N LYS A 260 8.98 18.47 11.02
CA LYS A 260 7.56 18.73 10.76
C LYS A 260 6.67 17.56 11.19
N MET A 261 7.06 16.32 10.88
CA MET A 261 6.35 15.11 11.33
C MET A 261 6.29 15.01 12.86
N LYS A 262 7.37 15.39 13.56
CA LYS A 262 7.42 15.36 15.03
C LYS A 262 6.56 16.44 15.69
N GLU A 263 6.53 17.64 15.12
CA GLU A 263 5.80 18.77 15.71
C GLU A 263 4.27 18.67 15.50
N GLY A 264 3.83 17.80 14.59
CA GLY A 264 2.40 17.54 14.32
C GLY A 264 1.63 18.82 13.95
N LYS A 265 0.31 18.79 14.07
CA LYS A 265 -0.59 19.96 13.88
C LYS A 265 -0.51 20.98 15.03
N SER A 266 0.65 21.22 15.64
CA SER A 266 0.82 22.36 16.55
C SER A 266 0.67 23.67 15.75
N ALA A 267 -0.58 24.15 15.61
CA ALA A 267 -1.02 25.25 14.77
C ALA A 267 -0.41 26.63 15.09
N ASP A 268 0.43 26.72 16.13
CA ASP A 268 1.05 27.98 16.56
C ASP A 268 2.42 28.25 15.92
N ARG A 269 2.94 27.38 15.03
CA ARG A 269 4.29 27.54 14.48
C ARG A 269 4.31 27.67 12.95
N CYS A 270 4.95 28.74 12.47
CA CYS A 270 5.20 28.94 11.04
C CYS A 270 6.17 27.88 10.51
N TRP A 271 5.83 27.23 9.38
CA TRP A 271 6.69 26.20 8.78
C TRP A 271 8.10 26.70 8.43
N GLU A 272 8.26 27.98 8.07
CA GLU A 272 9.58 28.59 7.85
C GLU A 272 10.43 28.61 9.14
N GLN A 273 9.79 28.80 10.30
CA GLN A 273 10.48 28.76 11.58
C GLN A 273 10.94 27.34 11.90
N VAL A 274 10.09 26.33 11.65
CA VAL A 274 10.42 24.91 11.81
C VAL A 274 11.61 24.55 10.91
N GLU A 275 11.63 25.03 9.67
CA GLU A 275 12.74 24.81 8.74
C GLU A 275 14.05 25.48 9.20
N ARG A 276 14.00 26.72 9.70
CA ARG A 276 15.19 27.40 10.24
C ARG A 276 15.78 26.66 11.44
N GLU A 277 14.93 26.15 12.32
CA GLU A 277 15.39 25.36 13.46
C GLU A 277 15.92 23.98 13.05
N ALA A 278 15.42 23.43 11.94
CA ALA A 278 15.94 22.20 11.36
C ALA A 278 17.42 22.34 10.93
N GLU A 279 17.87 23.54 10.54
CA GLU A 279 19.25 23.79 10.09
C GLU A 279 20.29 23.46 11.18
N HIS A 280 19.95 23.70 12.44
CA HIS A 280 20.81 23.32 13.56
C HIS A 280 21.03 21.79 13.61
N PHE A 281 19.98 21.01 13.35
CA PHE A 281 20.08 19.54 13.30
C PHE A 281 20.85 19.05 12.08
N VAL A 282 20.76 19.76 10.95
CA VAL A 282 21.57 19.47 9.76
C VAL A 282 23.06 19.60 10.07
N GLN A 283 23.46 20.68 10.73
CA GLN A 283 24.86 20.89 11.13
C GLN A 283 25.32 19.85 12.15
N ALA A 284 24.50 19.56 13.16
CA ALA A 284 24.84 18.60 14.22
C ALA A 284 24.98 17.16 13.70
N SER A 285 24.23 16.78 12.65
CA SER A 285 24.26 15.44 12.07
C SER A 285 25.34 15.24 11.01
N GLN A 286 26.05 16.29 10.59
CA GLN A 286 26.99 16.25 9.47
C GLN A 286 28.08 15.18 9.58
N PRO A 287 28.72 14.93 10.75
CA PRO A 287 29.71 13.85 10.88
C PRO A 287 29.11 12.45 10.65
N LEU A 288 27.91 12.21 11.16
CA LEU A 288 27.20 10.92 11.02
C LEU A 288 26.74 10.69 9.58
N VAL A 289 26.32 11.76 8.90
CA VAL A 289 25.95 11.71 7.47
C VAL A 289 27.14 11.33 6.60
N GLN A 290 28.33 11.87 6.89
CA GLN A 290 29.55 11.51 6.17
C GLN A 290 29.93 10.04 6.37
N GLU A 291 29.81 9.54 7.61
CA GLU A 291 30.04 8.13 7.94
C GLU A 291 29.04 7.22 7.22
N ALA A 292 27.74 7.53 7.29
CA ALA A 292 26.68 6.76 6.64
C ALA A 292 26.83 6.74 5.11
N ALA A 293 27.12 7.90 4.51
CA ALA A 293 27.40 7.98 3.08
C ALA A 293 28.63 7.14 2.69
N GLY A 294 29.69 7.17 3.52
CA GLY A 294 30.87 6.32 3.34
C GLY A 294 30.56 4.83 3.38
N ALA A 295 29.77 4.39 4.36
CA ALA A 295 29.37 2.99 4.53
C ALA A 295 28.47 2.47 3.40
N LEU A 296 27.70 3.34 2.75
CA LEU A 296 26.77 3.00 1.67
C LEU A 296 27.37 3.06 0.25
N MET A 297 28.64 3.45 0.12
CA MET A 297 29.38 3.44 -1.15
C MET A 297 30.07 2.10 -1.43
N HIS A 298 29.95 1.12 -0.54
CA HIS A 298 30.51 -0.23 -0.62
C HIS A 298 29.41 -1.29 -0.60
#